data_AF-G4D5W1-F1
#
_entry.id   AF-G4D5W1-F1
#
_cell.length_a   1.000
_cell.length_b   1.000
_cell.length_c   1.000
_cell.angle_alpha   90.00
_cell.angle_beta   90.00
_cell.angle_gamma   90.00
#
_symmetry.space_group_name_H-M   'P 1'
#
loop_
_entity.id
_entity.type
_entity.pdbx_description
1 polymer ?
#
loop_
_entity_poly.entity_id
_entity_poly.type
_entity_poly.pdbx_seq_one_letter_code
_entity_poly.pdbx_strand_id
1 'polypeptide(L)'
;MKKRLNLLKKYNVKTIELGVQSLDKDVLRLSKRGHSVASVYKSAELIKKFGFELGLQQMLGLYGDELEKSIYTAEEFIKINPKFVRIYPTLVIKDTELEMLYNSGLYTPQSVEEAVSWIKKLLPMYTKAGIEVIRVGLQPTDNIQLGKDVVAGPFHPAIRQLVESELITEQIIKLLELENVNSIKVVASGRNISLIAGNKGVGKKHLIEALNLENVEMKIDNNLNDMIQISFNENIISFKAGE
;
A
#
# COMPACT_ATOMS: atom_id res chain seq x y z
N MET A 1 -28.17 -9.80 -9.70
CA MET A 1 -26.94 -9.18 -10.24
C MET A 1 -27.09 -8.70 -11.69
N LYS A 2 -27.39 -9.56 -12.68
CA LYS A 2 -27.48 -9.16 -14.12
C LYS A 2 -28.38 -7.94 -14.41
N LYS A 3 -29.58 -7.85 -13.78
CA LYS A 3 -30.46 -6.67 -13.90
C LYS A 3 -29.78 -5.37 -13.46
N ARG A 4 -28.99 -5.41 -12.37
CA ARG A 4 -28.22 -4.24 -11.88
C ARG A 4 -27.09 -3.88 -12.85
N LEU A 5 -26.36 -4.87 -13.38
CA LEU A 5 -25.30 -4.62 -14.37
C LEU A 5 -25.85 -4.00 -15.66
N ASN A 6 -27.01 -4.47 -16.15
CA ASN A 6 -27.68 -3.85 -17.30
C ASN A 6 -28.08 -2.40 -17.02
N LEU A 7 -28.55 -2.11 -15.81
CA LEU A 7 -28.87 -0.73 -15.39
C LEU A 7 -27.61 0.14 -15.40
N LEU A 8 -26.51 -0.34 -14.81
CA LEU A 8 -25.22 0.38 -14.80
C LEU A 8 -24.71 0.65 -16.22
N LYS A 9 -24.82 -0.33 -17.13
CA LYS A 9 -24.51 -0.13 -18.55
C LYS A 9 -25.38 0.97 -19.19
N LYS A 10 -26.69 0.95 -18.94
CA LYS A 10 -27.62 1.95 -19.46
C LYS A 10 -27.22 3.38 -19.05
N TYR A 11 -26.61 3.53 -17.88
CA TYR A 11 -26.11 4.80 -17.37
C TYR A 11 -24.61 5.06 -17.65
N ASN A 12 -24.00 4.31 -18.57
CA ASN A 12 -22.61 4.48 -19.00
C ASN A 12 -21.57 4.39 -17.87
N VAL A 13 -21.87 3.62 -16.82
CA VAL A 13 -20.89 3.30 -15.77
C VAL A 13 -19.77 2.47 -16.40
N LYS A 14 -18.52 2.83 -16.15
CA LYS A 14 -17.34 2.13 -16.68
C LYS A 14 -16.69 1.20 -15.67
N THR A 15 -16.69 1.59 -14.41
CA THR A 15 -15.90 0.96 -13.36
C THR A 15 -16.81 0.51 -12.21
N ILE A 16 -16.56 -0.68 -11.68
CA ILE A 16 -17.22 -1.20 -10.49
C ILE A 16 -16.15 -1.62 -9.50
N GLU A 17 -16.17 -1.03 -8.31
CA GLU A 17 -15.30 -1.42 -7.20
C GLU A 17 -16.05 -2.35 -6.25
N LEU A 18 -15.43 -3.47 -5.87
CA LEU A 18 -15.95 -4.37 -4.85
C LEU A 18 -15.22 -4.14 -3.52
N GLY A 19 -15.99 -3.83 -2.48
CA GLY A 19 -15.55 -3.82 -1.10
C GLY A 19 -15.32 -5.23 -0.55
N VAL A 20 -14.26 -5.91 -1.01
CA VAL A 20 -13.97 -7.31 -0.63
C VAL A 20 -13.40 -7.40 0.78
N GLN A 21 -12.53 -6.45 1.12
CA GLN A 21 -11.76 -6.33 2.36
C GLN A 21 -10.75 -7.46 2.60
N SER A 22 -11.21 -8.71 2.71
CA SER A 22 -10.40 -9.91 2.90
C SER A 22 -11.00 -11.07 2.11
N LEU A 23 -10.18 -12.06 1.76
CA LEU A 23 -10.65 -13.35 1.26
C LEU A 23 -10.44 -14.48 2.27
N ASP A 24 -9.99 -14.15 3.49
CA ASP A 24 -9.99 -15.07 4.62
C ASP A 24 -11.39 -15.15 5.26
N LYS A 25 -11.89 -16.37 5.43
CA LYS A 25 -13.26 -16.60 5.93
C LYS A 25 -13.44 -16.18 7.39
N ASP A 26 -12.42 -16.35 8.23
CA ASP A 26 -12.50 -15.99 9.63
C ASP A 26 -12.43 -14.48 9.82
N VAL A 27 -11.56 -13.80 9.08
CA VAL A 27 -11.52 -12.33 9.05
C VAL A 27 -12.86 -11.74 8.62
N LEU A 28 -13.46 -12.28 7.54
CA LEU A 28 -14.78 -11.84 7.07
C LEU A 28 -15.87 -12.09 8.11
N ARG A 29 -15.86 -13.25 8.78
CA ARG A 29 -16.83 -13.62 9.82
C ARG A 29 -16.71 -12.74 11.05
N LEU A 30 -15.49 -12.54 11.56
CA LEU A 30 -15.21 -11.69 12.73
C LEU A 30 -15.54 -10.22 12.44
N SER A 31 -15.29 -9.77 11.21
CA SER A 31 -15.66 -8.44 10.73
C SER A 31 -17.14 -8.32 10.30
N LYS A 32 -17.95 -9.36 10.54
CA LYS A 32 -19.39 -9.44 10.19
C LYS A 32 -19.72 -9.04 8.76
N ARG A 33 -18.91 -9.46 7.80
CA ARG A 33 -19.14 -9.18 6.39
C ARG A 33 -20.24 -10.07 5.83
N GLY A 34 -21.19 -9.46 5.12
CA GLY A 34 -22.38 -10.13 4.57
C GLY A 34 -22.15 -10.86 3.25
N HIS A 35 -20.90 -11.03 2.81
CA HIS A 35 -20.54 -11.69 1.55
C HIS A 35 -19.59 -12.87 1.79
N SER A 36 -19.61 -13.83 0.88
CA SER A 36 -18.70 -14.97 0.90
C SER A 36 -17.60 -14.82 -0.15
N VAL A 37 -16.47 -15.49 0.05
CA VAL A 37 -15.38 -15.62 -0.93
C VAL A 37 -15.92 -16.03 -2.31
N ALA A 38 -16.80 -17.04 -2.35
CA ALA A 38 -17.42 -17.50 -3.59
C ALA A 38 -18.27 -16.41 -4.28
N SER A 39 -18.95 -15.56 -3.51
CA SER A 39 -19.70 -14.43 -4.08
C SER A 39 -18.80 -13.36 -4.68
N VAL A 40 -17.60 -13.15 -4.14
CA VAL A 40 -16.61 -12.21 -4.68
C VAL A 40 -16.14 -12.69 -6.05
N TYR A 41 -15.70 -13.95 -6.16
CA TYR A 41 -15.26 -14.55 -7.42
C TYR A 41 -16.34 -14.48 -8.50
N LYS A 42 -17.56 -14.90 -8.17
CA LYS A 42 -18.70 -14.86 -9.10
C LYS A 42 -19.04 -13.42 -9.52
N SER A 43 -18.92 -12.47 -8.61
CA SER A 43 -19.17 -11.06 -8.88
C SER A 43 -18.11 -10.47 -9.81
N ALA A 44 -16.84 -10.73 -9.53
CA ALA A 44 -15.71 -10.28 -10.33
C ALA A 44 -15.79 -10.80 -11.77
N GLU A 45 -16.07 -12.10 -11.95
CA GLU A 45 -16.24 -12.71 -13.27
C GLU A 45 -17.39 -12.05 -14.05
N LEU A 46 -18.55 -11.86 -13.41
CA LEU A 46 -19.71 -11.23 -14.05
C LEU A 46 -19.46 -9.77 -14.44
N ILE A 47 -18.79 -8.99 -13.57
CA ILE A 47 -18.45 -7.58 -13.84
C ILE A 47 -17.56 -7.50 -15.10
N LYS A 48 -16.50 -8.30 -15.15
CA LYS A 48 -15.57 -8.35 -16.29
C LYS A 48 -16.25 -8.84 -17.57
N LYS A 49 -17.08 -9.88 -17.49
CA LYS A 49 -17.84 -10.39 -18.64
C LYS A 49 -18.79 -9.36 -19.23
N PHE A 50 -19.27 -8.43 -18.41
CA PHE A 50 -20.07 -7.31 -18.88
C PHE A 50 -19.20 -6.16 -19.45
N GLY A 51 -17.88 -6.24 -19.40
CA GLY A 51 -16.98 -5.23 -19.96
C GLY A 51 -16.77 -4.01 -19.05
N PHE A 52 -17.07 -4.13 -17.76
CA PHE A 52 -16.70 -3.10 -16.78
C PHE A 52 -15.24 -3.30 -16.34
N GLU A 53 -14.57 -2.22 -16.00
CA GLU A 53 -13.33 -2.25 -15.24
C GLU A 53 -13.63 -2.64 -13.79
N LEU A 54 -12.90 -3.63 -13.27
CA LEU A 54 -13.06 -4.12 -11.90
C LEU A 54 -12.00 -3.49 -11.00
N GLY A 55 -12.43 -2.85 -9.91
CA GLY A 55 -11.57 -2.49 -8.79
C GLY A 55 -11.83 -3.39 -7.58
N LEU A 56 -10.80 -3.70 -6.79
CA LEU A 56 -10.97 -4.42 -5.52
C LEU A 56 -10.40 -3.61 -4.36
N GLN A 57 -11.13 -3.59 -3.25
CA GLN A 57 -10.67 -2.97 -2.01
C GLN A 57 -10.17 -4.06 -1.05
N GLN A 58 -8.90 -3.96 -0.64
CA GLN A 58 -8.32 -4.75 0.44
C GLN A 58 -8.22 -3.90 1.72
N MET A 59 -8.55 -4.49 2.86
CA MET A 59 -8.31 -3.90 4.17
C MET A 59 -7.27 -4.73 4.91
N LEU A 60 -6.39 -4.06 5.67
CA LEU A 60 -5.33 -4.69 6.45
C LEU A 60 -5.59 -4.50 7.94
N GLY A 61 -5.25 -5.50 8.75
CA GLY A 61 -5.36 -5.41 10.20
C GLY A 61 -6.81 -5.39 10.68
N LEU A 62 -7.73 -6.04 9.96
CA LEU A 62 -9.08 -6.28 10.47
C LEU A 62 -9.06 -7.19 11.71
N TYR A 63 -10.16 -7.27 12.46
CA TYR A 63 -10.22 -8.16 13.61
C TYR A 63 -10.03 -9.63 13.20
N GLY A 64 -8.99 -10.27 13.75
CA GLY A 64 -8.55 -11.63 13.40
C GLY A 64 -7.67 -11.74 12.16
N ASP A 65 -7.25 -10.61 11.58
CA ASP A 65 -6.35 -10.54 10.43
C ASP A 65 -4.87 -10.64 10.86
N GLU A 66 -4.08 -11.30 10.02
CA GLU A 66 -2.65 -11.55 10.19
C GLU A 66 -1.96 -11.30 8.84
N LEU A 67 -0.64 -11.05 8.85
CA LEU A 67 0.08 -10.69 7.62
C LEU A 67 -0.10 -11.77 6.53
N GLU A 68 -0.05 -13.04 6.92
CA GLU A 68 -0.19 -14.19 6.04
C GLU A 68 -1.57 -14.23 5.37
N LYS A 69 -2.64 -13.85 6.09
CA LYS A 69 -4.02 -13.79 5.56
C LYS A 69 -4.19 -12.60 4.61
N SER A 70 -3.54 -11.49 4.91
CA SER A 70 -3.45 -10.32 4.03
C SER A 70 -2.65 -10.61 2.75
N ILE A 71 -1.54 -11.34 2.85
CA ILE A 71 -0.76 -11.83 1.70
C ILE A 71 -1.60 -12.79 0.87
N TYR A 72 -2.26 -13.78 1.49
CA TYR A 72 -3.19 -14.68 0.81
C TYR A 72 -4.27 -13.92 0.03
N THR A 73 -4.90 -12.92 0.67
CA THR A 73 -5.89 -12.08 -0.02
C THR A 73 -5.30 -11.37 -1.24
N ALA A 74 -4.06 -10.87 -1.15
CA ALA A 74 -3.38 -10.23 -2.27
C ALA A 74 -3.07 -11.20 -3.42
N GLU A 75 -2.61 -12.42 -3.11
CA GLU A 75 -2.42 -13.49 -4.10
C GLU A 75 -3.72 -13.85 -4.82
N GLU A 76 -4.83 -13.95 -4.08
CA GLU A 76 -6.13 -14.22 -4.65
C GLU A 76 -6.64 -13.04 -5.50
N PHE A 77 -6.40 -11.79 -5.09
CA PHE A 77 -6.70 -10.62 -5.92
C PHE A 77 -5.91 -10.63 -7.21
N ILE A 78 -4.64 -11.02 -7.19
CA ILE A 78 -3.81 -11.19 -8.38
C ILE A 78 -4.43 -12.23 -9.33
N LYS A 79 -4.90 -13.37 -8.80
CA LYS A 79 -5.64 -14.38 -9.60
C LYS A 79 -6.94 -13.81 -10.19
N ILE A 80 -7.67 -13.00 -9.43
CA ILE A 80 -8.86 -12.31 -9.92
C ILE A 80 -8.49 -11.29 -11.00
N ASN A 81 -7.27 -10.73 -11.00
CA ASN A 81 -6.73 -9.79 -11.99
C ASN A 81 -7.60 -8.53 -12.20
N PRO A 82 -7.92 -7.75 -11.15
CA PRO A 82 -8.66 -6.49 -11.31
C PRO A 82 -7.83 -5.45 -12.07
N LYS A 83 -8.50 -4.42 -12.58
CA LYS A 83 -7.83 -3.27 -13.20
C LYS A 83 -7.00 -2.50 -12.19
N PHE A 84 -7.49 -2.38 -10.96
CA PHE A 84 -6.78 -1.72 -9.86
C PHE A 84 -7.19 -2.28 -8.50
N VAL A 85 -6.40 -1.94 -7.48
CA VAL A 85 -6.72 -2.18 -6.07
C VAL A 85 -6.57 -0.93 -5.21
N ARG A 86 -7.26 -0.94 -4.08
CA ARG A 86 -7.06 0.02 -2.98
C ARG A 86 -6.69 -0.75 -1.72
N ILE A 87 -5.69 -0.25 -0.99
CA ILE A 87 -5.22 -0.86 0.25
C ILE A 87 -5.56 0.09 1.41
N TYR A 88 -6.34 -0.37 2.37
CA TYR A 88 -6.74 0.42 3.53
C TYR A 88 -6.36 -0.27 4.83
N PRO A 89 -5.32 0.21 5.53
CA PRO A 89 -5.11 -0.13 6.93
C PRO A 89 -6.35 0.22 7.76
N THR A 90 -6.78 -0.69 8.63
CA THR A 90 -8.03 -0.58 9.37
C THR A 90 -7.91 0.45 10.48
N LEU A 91 -8.81 1.44 10.48
CA LEU A 91 -8.96 2.40 11.57
C LEU A 91 -10.11 1.99 12.48
N VAL A 92 -9.97 2.27 13.77
CA VAL A 92 -11.08 2.23 14.73
C VAL A 92 -11.86 3.53 14.59
N ILE A 93 -13.11 3.40 14.16
CA ILE A 93 -14.02 4.53 13.99
C ILE A 93 -15.02 4.55 15.14
N LYS A 94 -15.36 5.74 15.62
CA LYS A 94 -16.34 5.96 16.68
C LYS A 94 -17.70 5.35 16.34
N ASP A 95 -18.39 4.86 17.37
CA ASP A 95 -19.73 4.26 17.30
C ASP A 95 -19.78 3.02 16.39
N THR A 96 -18.65 2.31 16.28
CA THR A 96 -18.55 1.03 15.56
C THR A 96 -18.29 -0.14 16.50
N GLU A 97 -18.63 -1.34 16.07
CA GLU A 97 -18.30 -2.55 16.81
C GLU A 97 -16.79 -2.73 17.03
N LEU A 98 -15.97 -2.23 16.10
CA LEU A 98 -14.52 -2.29 16.24
C LEU A 98 -14.03 -1.40 17.39
N GLU A 99 -14.69 -0.27 17.66
CA GLU A 99 -14.42 0.55 18.85
C GLU A 99 -14.78 -0.20 20.14
N MET A 100 -15.90 -0.92 20.16
CA MET A 100 -16.27 -1.74 21.32
C MET A 100 -15.20 -2.80 21.61
N LEU A 101 -14.73 -3.51 20.58
CA LEU A 101 -13.66 -4.51 20.70
C LEU A 101 -12.32 -3.89 21.13
N TYR A 102 -12.01 -2.70 20.63
CA TYR A 102 -10.83 -1.94 21.04
C TYR A 102 -10.89 -1.55 22.51
N ASN A 103 -12.01 -0.95 22.95
CA ASN A 103 -12.21 -0.52 24.33
C ASN A 103 -12.24 -1.70 25.32
N SER A 104 -12.64 -2.89 24.88
CA SER A 104 -12.59 -4.11 25.70
C SER A 104 -11.21 -4.81 25.68
N GLY A 105 -10.23 -4.30 24.93
CA GLY A 105 -8.91 -4.90 24.78
C GLY A 105 -8.88 -6.19 23.94
N LEU A 106 -9.94 -6.50 23.21
CA LEU A 106 -10.05 -7.69 22.36
C LEU A 106 -9.47 -7.46 20.96
N TYR A 107 -9.34 -6.20 20.54
CA TYR A 107 -8.74 -5.82 19.27
C TYR A 107 -7.72 -4.71 19.49
N THR A 108 -6.53 -4.89 18.94
CA THR A 108 -5.48 -3.86 18.91
C THR A 108 -5.26 -3.46 17.45
N PRO A 109 -5.55 -2.21 17.06
CA PRO A 109 -5.27 -1.77 15.72
C PRO A 109 -3.76 -1.63 15.50
N GLN A 110 -3.33 -1.78 14.25
CA GLN A 110 -1.94 -1.64 13.87
C GLN A 110 -1.39 -0.24 14.20
N SER A 111 -0.10 -0.16 14.54
CA SER A 111 0.62 1.11 14.45
C SER A 111 0.83 1.54 13.00
N VAL A 112 1.22 2.80 12.78
CA VAL A 112 1.55 3.29 11.43
C VAL A 112 2.73 2.49 10.86
N GLU A 113 3.72 2.18 11.68
CA GLU A 113 4.91 1.41 11.33
C GLU A 113 4.56 -0.03 10.94
N GLU A 114 3.69 -0.69 11.71
CA GLU A 114 3.20 -2.04 11.40
C GLU A 114 2.43 -2.04 10.06
N ALA A 115 1.51 -1.09 9.88
CA ALA A 115 0.78 -0.96 8.62
C ALA A 115 1.71 -0.71 7.43
N VAL A 116 2.71 0.17 7.58
CA VAL A 116 3.74 0.40 6.55
C VAL A 116 4.48 -0.89 6.23
N SER A 117 4.91 -1.64 7.24
CA SER A 117 5.63 -2.92 7.07
C SER A 117 4.82 -3.95 6.29
N TRP A 118 3.51 -4.04 6.52
CA TRP A 118 2.62 -4.95 5.77
C TRP A 118 2.45 -4.46 4.34
N ILE A 119 2.12 -3.18 4.14
CA ILE A 119 1.90 -2.62 2.80
C ILE A 119 3.16 -2.75 1.93
N LYS A 120 4.36 -2.64 2.51
CA LYS A 120 5.63 -2.91 1.80
C LYS A 120 5.73 -4.32 1.22
N LYS A 121 5.10 -5.31 1.83
CA LYS A 121 5.03 -6.67 1.27
C LYS A 121 4.01 -6.78 0.14
N LEU A 122 2.86 -6.12 0.30
CA LEU A 122 1.73 -6.24 -0.64
C LEU A 122 1.86 -5.35 -1.88
N LEU A 123 2.37 -4.12 -1.74
CA LEU A 123 2.46 -3.14 -2.82
C LEU A 123 3.28 -3.68 -4.02
N PRO A 124 4.48 -4.27 -3.82
CA PRO A 124 5.24 -4.88 -4.92
C PRO A 124 4.55 -6.08 -5.57
N MET A 125 3.75 -6.85 -4.83
CA MET A 125 3.03 -8.00 -5.39
C MET A 125 2.04 -7.53 -6.47
N TYR A 126 1.29 -6.47 -6.21
CA TYR A 126 0.36 -5.90 -7.16
C TYR A 126 1.04 -5.25 -8.35
N THR A 127 2.07 -4.42 -8.12
CA THR A 127 2.78 -3.74 -9.22
C THR A 127 3.47 -4.73 -10.14
N LYS A 128 4.11 -5.78 -9.61
CA LYS A 128 4.74 -6.85 -10.40
C LYS A 128 3.73 -7.68 -11.20
N ALA A 129 2.50 -7.81 -10.70
CA ALA A 129 1.39 -8.44 -11.42
C ALA A 129 0.73 -7.51 -12.47
N GLY A 130 1.20 -6.26 -12.63
CA GLY A 130 0.62 -5.28 -13.54
C GLY A 130 -0.71 -4.70 -13.06
N ILE A 131 -1.02 -4.82 -11.76
CA ILE A 131 -2.24 -4.30 -11.14
C ILE A 131 -1.93 -2.97 -10.47
N GLU A 132 -2.67 -1.93 -10.85
CA GLU A 132 -2.44 -0.59 -10.33
C GLU A 132 -2.94 -0.45 -8.89
N VAL A 133 -2.08 0.01 -7.98
CA VAL A 133 -2.52 0.41 -6.62
C VAL A 133 -2.83 1.91 -6.63
N ILE A 134 -4.10 2.24 -6.85
CA ILE A 134 -4.54 3.63 -7.00
C ILE A 134 -4.65 4.35 -5.65
N ARG A 135 -4.68 3.61 -4.54
CA ARG A 135 -4.74 4.20 -3.19
C ARG A 135 -4.16 3.31 -2.11
N VAL A 136 -3.42 3.94 -1.19
CA VAL A 136 -2.99 3.38 0.09
C VAL A 136 -3.39 4.35 1.20
N GLY A 137 -4.16 3.87 2.17
CA GLY A 137 -4.68 4.69 3.27
C GLY A 137 -5.91 5.52 2.92
N LEU A 138 -6.60 6.00 3.96
CA LEU A 138 -7.84 6.77 3.83
C LEU A 138 -7.60 8.20 3.37
N GLN A 139 -8.63 8.81 2.78
CA GLN A 139 -8.63 10.25 2.56
C GLN A 139 -9.02 10.95 3.84
N PRO A 140 -8.23 11.90 4.35
CA PRO A 140 -8.70 12.81 5.36
C PRO A 140 -9.90 13.57 4.78
N THR A 141 -11.07 13.36 5.35
CA THR A 141 -12.23 14.23 5.16
C THR A 141 -12.46 14.98 6.48
N ASP A 142 -13.29 16.02 6.48
CA ASP A 142 -13.55 16.80 7.71
C ASP A 142 -14.08 15.94 8.88
N ASN A 143 -14.69 14.81 8.53
CA ASN A 143 -15.24 13.80 9.45
C ASN A 143 -14.15 12.79 9.87
N ILE A 144 -13.37 12.24 8.94
CA ILE A 144 -12.34 11.23 9.23
C ILE A 144 -11.01 11.89 9.64
N GLN A 145 -10.94 12.32 10.90
CA GLN A 145 -9.74 12.89 11.53
C GLN A 145 -9.44 12.20 12.87
N LEU A 146 -8.14 12.09 13.19
CA LEU A 146 -7.67 11.60 14.49
C LEU A 146 -8.20 12.51 15.61
N GLY A 147 -8.86 11.92 16.62
CA GLY A 147 -9.47 12.66 17.73
C GLY A 147 -10.88 13.22 17.43
N LYS A 148 -11.43 12.96 16.24
CA LYS A 148 -12.86 13.12 15.93
C LYS A 148 -13.50 11.74 15.75
N ASP A 149 -13.71 11.32 14.50
CA ASP A 149 -14.33 10.03 14.21
C ASP A 149 -13.32 8.89 14.25
N VAL A 150 -12.01 9.16 14.11
CA VAL A 150 -10.97 8.15 14.25
C VAL A 150 -10.51 8.09 15.71
N VAL A 151 -10.82 6.96 16.36
CA VAL A 151 -10.48 6.66 17.75
C VAL A 151 -9.05 6.14 17.85
N ALA A 152 -8.66 5.21 16.98
CA ALA A 152 -7.34 4.59 16.98
C ALA A 152 -6.96 3.97 15.62
N GLY A 153 -5.69 3.60 15.48
CA GLY A 153 -5.14 2.88 14.33
C GLY A 153 -4.20 3.72 13.44
N PRO A 154 -3.73 3.13 12.33
CA PRO A 154 -2.64 3.67 11.52
C PRO A 154 -3.08 4.83 10.62
N PHE A 155 -3.47 5.95 11.23
CA PHE A 155 -3.84 7.17 10.51
C PHE A 155 -2.61 8.04 10.22
N HIS A 156 -2.19 8.06 8.95
CA HIS A 156 -1.18 9.01 8.48
C HIS A 156 -1.54 9.52 7.08
N PRO A 157 -1.59 10.84 6.84
CA PRO A 157 -2.06 11.41 5.57
C PRO A 157 -1.18 11.03 4.37
N ALA A 158 0.09 10.74 4.62
CA ALA A 158 1.07 10.36 3.61
C ALA A 158 1.59 8.92 3.78
N ILE A 159 0.77 7.99 4.29
CA ILE A 159 1.21 6.61 4.54
C ILE A 159 1.82 5.93 3.30
N ARG A 160 1.29 6.21 2.10
CA ARG A 160 1.87 5.74 0.83
C ARG A 160 3.31 6.20 0.65
N GLN A 161 3.59 7.45 0.99
CA GLN A 161 4.94 8.02 0.87
C GLN A 161 5.90 7.36 1.85
N LEU A 162 5.44 7.00 3.06
CA LEU A 162 6.25 6.25 4.03
C LEU A 162 6.63 4.87 3.48
N VAL A 163 5.66 4.15 2.91
CA VAL A 163 5.89 2.85 2.24
C VAL A 163 6.87 2.99 1.08
N GLU A 164 6.63 3.93 0.15
CA GLU A 164 7.50 4.15 -1.01
C GLU A 164 8.92 4.56 -0.58
N SER A 165 9.05 5.38 0.47
CA SER A 165 10.34 5.81 1.06
C SER A 165 11.12 4.65 1.68
N GLU A 166 10.45 3.72 2.35
CA GLU A 166 11.11 2.55 2.89
C GLU A 166 11.52 1.56 1.79
N LEU A 167 10.66 1.33 0.78
CA LEU A 167 10.97 0.43 -0.34
C LEU A 167 12.20 0.91 -1.13
N ILE A 168 12.24 2.20 -1.47
CA ILE A 168 13.37 2.77 -2.22
C ILE A 168 14.66 2.74 -1.38
N THR A 169 14.57 2.97 -0.07
CA THR A 169 15.72 2.90 0.83
C THR A 169 16.28 1.47 0.90
N GLU A 170 15.42 0.47 1.08
CA GLU A 170 15.82 -0.95 1.07
C GLU A 170 16.42 -1.38 -0.28
N GLN A 171 15.85 -0.89 -1.39
CA GLN A 171 16.37 -1.16 -2.74
C GLN A 171 17.80 -0.62 -2.90
N ILE A 172 18.06 0.61 -2.41
CA ILE A 172 19.39 1.21 -2.43
C ILE A 172 20.37 0.43 -1.56
N ILE A 173 19.97 0.09 -0.33
CA ILE A 173 20.81 -0.70 0.58
C ILE A 173 21.21 -2.01 -0.08
N LYS A 174 20.24 -2.76 -0.62
CA LYS A 174 20.49 -4.03 -1.28
C LYS A 174 21.42 -3.92 -2.50
N LEU A 175 21.34 -2.83 -3.26
CA LEU A 175 22.22 -2.60 -4.40
C LEU A 175 23.66 -2.28 -4.01
N LEU A 176 23.89 -1.79 -2.79
CA LEU A 176 25.20 -1.35 -2.31
C LEU A 176 25.76 -2.21 -1.17
N GLU A 177 25.00 -3.17 -0.62
CA GLU A 177 25.40 -3.95 0.55
C GLU A 177 26.66 -4.80 0.33
N LEU A 178 26.95 -5.15 -0.92
CA LEU A 178 28.15 -5.90 -1.32
C LEU A 178 29.28 -4.99 -1.81
N GLU A 179 29.02 -3.69 -1.91
CA GLU A 179 29.98 -2.70 -2.39
C GLU A 179 30.69 -2.05 -1.20
N ASN A 180 32.00 -1.84 -1.30
CA ASN A 180 32.76 -1.12 -0.27
C ASN A 180 32.62 0.40 -0.48
N VAL A 181 31.53 0.98 0.04
CA VAL A 181 31.17 2.40 -0.16
C VAL A 181 31.35 3.22 1.11
N ASN A 182 32.08 4.35 1.01
CA ASN A 182 32.20 5.31 2.11
C ASN A 182 31.33 6.56 1.91
N SER A 183 31.00 6.89 0.66
CA SER A 183 30.11 7.99 0.33
C SER A 183 29.39 7.72 -0.98
N ILE A 184 28.18 8.26 -1.11
CA ILE A 184 27.37 8.12 -2.33
C ILE A 184 26.81 9.47 -2.77
N LYS A 185 26.62 9.60 -4.09
CA LYS A 185 25.87 10.69 -4.70
C LYS A 185 24.64 10.15 -5.39
N VAL A 186 23.47 10.56 -4.91
CA VAL A 186 22.17 10.19 -5.47
C VAL A 186 21.66 11.31 -6.36
N VAL A 187 21.35 10.99 -7.62
CA VAL A 187 20.72 11.91 -8.58
C VAL A 187 19.38 11.33 -9.02
N ALA A 188 18.29 12.07 -8.80
CA ALA A 188 16.94 11.64 -9.17
C ALA A 188 16.00 12.84 -9.33
N SER A 189 14.77 12.61 -9.80
CA SER A 189 13.73 13.65 -9.81
C SER A 189 13.43 14.18 -8.40
N GLY A 190 12.88 15.39 -8.30
CA GLY A 190 12.57 15.99 -6.99
C GLY A 190 11.65 15.11 -6.12
N ARG A 191 10.71 14.40 -6.76
CA ARG A 191 9.86 13.40 -6.10
C ARG A 191 10.69 12.27 -5.48
N ASN A 192 11.56 11.64 -6.28
CA ASN A 192 12.37 10.51 -5.82
C ASN A 192 13.39 10.94 -4.77
N ILE A 193 14.00 12.12 -4.89
CA ILE A 193 14.87 12.67 -3.83
C ILE A 193 14.09 12.84 -2.52
N SER A 194 12.85 13.33 -2.57
CA SER A 194 12.01 13.43 -1.36
C SER A 194 11.67 12.06 -0.77
N LEU A 195 11.44 11.04 -1.61
CA LEU A 195 11.21 9.66 -1.15
C LEU A 195 12.46 9.05 -0.51
N ILE A 196 13.63 9.23 -1.12
CA ILE A 196 14.91 8.69 -0.61
C ILE A 196 15.33 9.40 0.67
N ALA A 197 15.19 10.73 0.73
CA ALA A 197 15.43 11.47 1.97
C ALA A 197 14.49 11.00 3.09
N GLY A 198 13.23 10.71 2.73
CA GLY A 198 12.19 10.24 3.64
C GLY A 198 11.65 11.34 4.55
N ASN A 199 10.55 11.04 5.24
CA ASN A 199 9.91 11.98 6.16
C ASN A 199 10.92 12.40 7.26
N LYS A 200 11.13 13.71 7.45
CA LYS A 200 12.11 14.26 8.40
C LYS A 200 13.55 13.71 8.22
N GLY A 201 13.91 13.27 7.02
CA GLY A 201 15.26 12.77 6.72
C GLY A 201 15.53 11.34 7.19
N VAL A 202 14.50 10.58 7.58
CA VAL A 202 14.65 9.21 8.10
C VAL A 202 15.29 8.27 7.07
N GLY A 203 14.91 8.35 5.79
CA GLY A 203 15.49 7.51 4.74
C GLY A 203 16.99 7.77 4.55
N LYS A 204 17.40 9.05 4.51
CA LYS A 204 18.83 9.42 4.45
C LYS A 204 19.62 8.88 5.65
N LYS A 205 19.08 8.98 6.86
CA LYS A 205 19.73 8.45 8.07
C LYS A 205 19.86 6.94 8.01
N HIS A 206 18.81 6.25 7.58
CA HIS A 206 18.82 4.80 7.42
C HIS A 206 19.88 4.34 6.40
N LEU A 207 20.04 5.05 5.28
CA LEU A 207 21.13 4.77 4.33
C LEU A 207 22.52 4.92 4.97
N ILE A 208 22.73 6.00 5.73
CA ILE A 208 24.00 6.26 6.41
C ILE A 208 24.32 5.14 7.41
N GLU A 209 23.34 4.76 8.23
CA GLU A 209 23.49 3.74 9.26
C GLU A 209 23.68 2.34 8.68
N ALA A 210 22.88 1.96 7.68
CA ALA A 210 22.90 0.61 7.10
C ALA A 210 24.15 0.32 6.25
N LEU A 211 24.66 1.34 5.55
CA LEU A 211 25.83 1.22 4.66
C LEU A 211 27.10 1.81 5.28
N ASN A 212 27.06 2.27 6.53
CA ASN A 212 28.16 2.92 7.24
C ASN A 212 28.80 4.08 6.44
N LEU A 213 27.97 4.94 5.84
CA LEU A 213 28.41 6.03 4.98
C LEU A 213 28.83 7.25 5.79
N GLU A 214 29.92 7.90 5.38
CA GLU A 214 30.33 9.20 5.92
C GLU A 214 29.46 10.33 5.35
N ASN A 215 29.02 10.19 4.10
CA ASN A 215 28.25 11.22 3.41
C ASN A 215 27.28 10.66 2.35
N VAL A 216 26.12 11.31 2.24
CA VAL A 216 25.13 11.10 1.19
C VAL A 216 24.79 12.45 0.56
N GLU A 217 25.31 12.69 -0.64
CA GLU A 217 24.94 13.84 -1.47
C GLU A 217 23.68 13.52 -2.26
N MET A 218 22.71 14.43 -2.30
CA MET A 218 21.46 14.26 -3.05
C MET A 218 21.29 15.45 -3.99
N LYS A 219 21.13 15.18 -5.29
CA LYS A 219 20.95 16.20 -6.33
C LYS A 219 19.68 15.92 -7.13
N ILE A 220 18.91 16.99 -7.37
CA ILE A 220 17.71 16.90 -8.19
C ILE A 220 18.08 17.02 -9.67
N ASP A 221 17.60 16.08 -10.48
CA ASP A 221 17.54 16.17 -11.94
C ASP A 221 16.17 15.68 -12.43
N ASN A 222 15.33 16.63 -12.85
CA ASN A 222 13.98 16.33 -13.28
C ASN A 222 13.91 15.66 -14.67
N ASN A 223 15.02 15.55 -15.40
CA ASN A 223 15.06 14.81 -16.67
C ASN A 223 15.07 13.29 -16.46
N LEU A 224 15.35 12.82 -15.24
CA LEU A 224 15.43 11.39 -14.91
C LEU A 224 14.07 10.72 -14.69
N ASN A 225 12.96 11.46 -14.63
CA ASN A 225 11.62 10.91 -14.37
C ASN A 225 11.61 9.94 -13.16
N ASP A 226 11.36 8.64 -13.41
CA ASP A 226 11.32 7.58 -12.39
C ASP A 226 12.68 6.91 -12.13
N MET A 227 13.71 7.25 -12.92
CA MET A 227 15.06 6.72 -12.76
C MET A 227 15.78 7.38 -11.57
N ILE A 228 16.62 6.59 -10.92
CA ILE A 228 17.53 7.00 -9.86
C ILE A 228 18.93 6.57 -10.28
N GLN A 229 19.89 7.48 -10.17
CA GLN A 229 21.30 7.23 -10.40
C GLN A 229 22.06 7.36 -9.10
N ILE A 230 22.94 6.41 -8.83
CA ILE A 230 23.83 6.43 -7.67
C ILE A 230 25.26 6.31 -8.15
N SER A 231 26.08 7.29 -7.79
CA SER A 231 27.52 7.30 -8.07
C SER A 231 28.32 7.05 -6.79
N PHE A 232 29.31 6.18 -6.87
CA PHE A 232 30.26 5.83 -5.80
C PHE A 232 31.54 5.24 -6.41
N ASN A 233 32.72 5.46 -5.84
CA ASN A 233 34.00 4.86 -6.30
C ASN A 233 34.19 4.81 -7.83
N GLU A 234 33.85 5.90 -8.55
CA GLU A 234 33.84 6.00 -10.03
C GLU A 234 32.80 5.13 -10.77
N ASN A 235 32.06 4.28 -10.07
CA ASN A 235 30.93 3.52 -10.57
C ASN A 235 29.64 4.33 -10.59
N ILE A 236 28.73 3.96 -11.49
CA ILE A 236 27.37 4.50 -11.56
C ILE A 236 26.39 3.34 -11.73
N ILE A 237 25.43 3.25 -10.81
CA ILE A 237 24.28 2.34 -10.91
C ILE A 237 23.04 3.17 -11.25
N SER A 238 22.19 2.65 -12.13
CA SER A 238 20.90 3.25 -12.47
C SER A 238 19.78 2.23 -12.33
N PHE A 239 18.69 2.60 -11.67
CA PHE A 239 17.53 1.75 -11.46
C PHE A 239 16.25 2.58 -11.37
N LYS A 240 15.09 1.94 -11.43
CA LYS A 240 13.79 2.61 -11.25
C LYS A 240 13.30 2.46 -9.82
N ALA A 241 12.66 3.52 -9.32
CA ALA A 241 12.04 3.53 -8.00
C ALA A 241 10.99 2.40 -7.86
N GLY A 242 11.19 1.48 -6.91
CA GLY A 242 10.17 0.49 -6.53
C GLY A 242 10.08 -0.77 -7.39
N GLU A 243 11.11 -1.07 -8.19
CA GLU A 243 11.28 -2.35 -8.94
C GLU A 243 12.01 -3.44 -8.12
#